data_AF-A0A919AEX2-F1
#
_entry.id   AF-A0A919AEX2-F1
#
_cell.length_a   1.000
_cell.length_b   1.000
_cell.length_c   1.000
_cell.angle_alpha   90.00
_cell.angle_beta   90.00
_cell.angle_gamma   90.00
#
_symmetry.space_group_name_H-M   'P 1'
#
loop_
_entity.id
_entity.type
_entity.pdbx_description
1 polymer ?
#
loop_
_entity_poly.entity_id
_entity_poly.type
_entity_poly.pdbx_seq_one_letter_code
_entity_poly.pdbx_strand_id
1 'polypeptide(L)'
;MTMGQTLSNSSSSGAPELTPGVLDVDPVLAIGQEPVDADADLKDLLRWASDLQQEQPMVLGYPEALDFRDQDLAPLLDVLANNVGDPGSRDASGVSAKAHELAVIQFMAATAGTTVDEVYGYVTTGGLEGIERGLELARERLPHAAVYASDQAHYGVRKAARRLGMRVVSVPSRPDGSMDPDELRLRIAVRDYVPLGTRGARRQTPPRRHPDGDLRHYLPRRLRRRGDPASSCSRREVRSTCTWRLPWAE
;
A
#
# COMPACT_ATOMS: atom_id res chain seq x y z
N MET A 1 -5.57 48.60 -10.30
CA MET A 1 -5.67 48.28 -8.86
C MET A 1 -5.48 46.78 -8.72
N THR A 2 -4.29 46.38 -8.32
CA THR A 2 -3.87 44.99 -8.18
C THR A 2 -4.16 44.57 -6.74
N MET A 3 -5.05 43.60 -6.52
CA MET A 3 -5.20 42.96 -5.21
C MET A 3 -4.53 41.58 -5.27
N GLY A 4 -3.32 41.50 -4.72
CA GLY A 4 -2.67 40.24 -4.42
C GLY A 4 -3.25 39.66 -3.14
N GLN A 5 -3.73 38.42 -3.19
CA GLN A 5 -3.98 37.63 -1.99
C GLN A 5 -2.71 36.84 -1.67
N THR A 6 -2.05 37.23 -0.59
CA THR A 6 -0.97 36.47 0.03
C THR A 6 -1.55 35.27 0.75
N LEU A 7 -1.31 34.06 0.23
CA LEU A 7 -1.53 32.82 0.96
C LEU A 7 -0.42 32.65 2.00
N SER A 8 -0.73 32.98 3.26
CA SER A 8 0.15 32.72 4.40
C SER A 8 0.15 31.23 4.73
N ASN A 9 1.24 30.54 4.42
CA ASN A 9 1.48 29.17 4.85
C ASN A 9 1.91 29.20 6.32
N SER A 10 1.00 28.86 7.24
CA SER A 10 1.33 28.71 8.66
C SER A 10 1.68 27.25 8.95
N SER A 11 2.97 27.02 9.16
CA SER A 11 3.54 25.78 9.68
C SER A 11 3.43 25.76 11.20
N SER A 12 2.28 25.37 11.74
CA SER A 12 2.15 25.01 13.17
C SER A 12 2.21 23.49 13.33
N SER A 13 3.28 23.01 13.95
CA SER A 13 3.56 21.61 14.28
C SER A 13 2.87 21.14 15.56
N GLY A 14 1.67 21.65 15.86
CA GLY A 14 0.82 21.16 16.93
C GLY A 14 -0.22 20.22 16.34
N ALA A 15 -0.23 18.95 16.73
CA ALA A 15 -1.42 18.12 16.52
C ALA A 15 -2.59 18.84 17.23
N PRO A 16 -3.70 19.17 16.54
CA PRO A 16 -4.82 19.81 17.20
C PRO A 16 -5.29 18.89 18.33
N GLU A 17 -5.39 19.44 19.53
CA GLU A 17 -6.00 18.78 20.67
C GLU A 17 -7.47 18.52 20.29
N LEU A 18 -7.80 17.25 20.02
CA LEU A 18 -9.14 16.84 19.65
C LEU A 18 -10.03 16.96 20.89
N THR A 19 -10.58 18.14 21.16
CA THR A 19 -11.76 18.27 22.01
C THR A 19 -12.88 17.44 21.38
N PRO A 20 -13.60 16.58 22.13
CA PRO A 20 -14.76 15.87 21.60
C PRO A 20 -15.81 16.89 21.15
N GLY A 21 -15.81 17.20 19.86
CA GLY A 21 -16.89 17.95 19.24
C GLY A 21 -18.10 17.03 19.18
N VAL A 22 -19.26 17.52 19.57
CA VAL A 22 -20.53 16.89 19.19
C VAL A 22 -20.57 16.95 17.67
N LEU A 23 -20.61 15.78 17.02
CA LEU A 23 -20.88 15.71 15.58
C LEU A 23 -22.30 16.23 15.38
N ASP A 24 -22.44 17.39 14.73
CA ASP A 24 -23.73 17.94 14.35
C ASP A 24 -24.23 17.15 13.13
N VAL A 25 -24.98 16.09 13.42
CA VAL A 25 -25.55 15.22 12.39
C VAL A 25 -26.96 15.70 12.10
N ASP A 26 -27.28 15.89 10.82
CA ASP A 26 -28.65 16.17 10.39
C ASP A 26 -29.59 15.07 10.94
N PRO A 27 -30.61 15.44 11.76
CA PRO A 27 -31.56 14.48 12.29
C PRO A 27 -32.25 13.62 11.24
N VAL A 28 -32.38 14.11 10.00
CA VAL A 28 -32.94 13.35 8.86
C VAL A 28 -32.04 12.19 8.45
N LEU A 29 -30.72 12.34 8.60
CA LEU A 29 -29.73 11.30 8.27
C LEU A 29 -29.36 10.43 9.48
N ALA A 30 -30.00 10.66 10.64
CA ALA A 30 -29.70 9.92 11.85
C ALA A 30 -30.17 8.46 11.73
N ILE A 31 -29.24 7.52 11.95
CA ILE A 31 -29.56 6.09 11.97
C ILE A 31 -30.31 5.78 13.28
N GLY A 32 -31.62 5.55 13.15
CA GLY A 32 -32.52 5.19 14.24
C GLY A 32 -32.34 3.75 14.73
N GLN A 33 -33.05 3.40 15.80
CA GLN A 33 -33.11 2.02 16.31
C GLN A 33 -34.13 1.15 15.55
N GLU A 34 -35.07 1.79 14.87
CA GLU A 34 -36.12 1.13 14.10
C GLU A 34 -35.92 1.38 12.60
N PRO A 35 -36.30 0.42 11.73
CA PRO A 35 -36.30 0.63 10.29
C PRO A 35 -37.21 1.80 9.92
N VAL A 36 -36.73 2.65 9.02
CA VAL A 36 -37.52 3.69 8.36
C VAL A 36 -38.29 3.11 7.17
N ASP A 37 -39.16 3.92 6.57
CA ASP A 37 -39.88 3.56 5.35
C ASP A 37 -38.90 3.44 4.17
N ALA A 38 -38.66 2.22 3.70
CA ALA A 38 -37.69 1.92 2.66
C ALA A 38 -38.00 2.62 1.31
N ASP A 39 -39.28 2.82 0.98
CA ASP A 39 -39.67 3.47 -0.27
C ASP A 39 -39.43 4.99 -0.19
N ALA A 40 -39.70 5.59 0.96
CA ALA A 40 -39.41 6.99 1.22
C ALA A 40 -37.89 7.25 1.19
N ASP A 41 -37.12 6.39 1.86
CA ASP A 41 -35.66 6.44 1.87
C ASP A 41 -35.05 6.30 0.48
N LEU A 42 -35.51 5.31 -0.30
CA LEU A 42 -35.03 5.09 -1.67
C LEU A 42 -35.27 6.33 -2.53
N LYS A 43 -36.44 6.97 -2.41
CA LYS A 43 -36.75 8.20 -3.15
C LYS A 43 -35.80 9.34 -2.78
N ASP A 44 -35.47 9.49 -1.50
CA ASP A 44 -34.55 10.51 -1.03
C ASP A 44 -33.10 10.25 -1.47
N LEU A 45 -32.65 8.99 -1.43
CA LEU A 45 -31.33 8.58 -1.94
C LEU A 45 -31.20 8.82 -3.45
N LEU A 46 -32.25 8.53 -4.23
CA LEU A 46 -32.26 8.79 -5.68
C LEU A 46 -32.27 10.29 -6.00
N ARG A 47 -32.96 11.12 -5.20
CA ARG A 47 -32.86 12.58 -5.31
C ARG A 47 -31.42 13.03 -5.05
N TRP A 48 -30.81 12.57 -3.96
CA TRP A 48 -29.43 12.90 -3.62
C TRP A 48 -28.43 12.47 -4.71
N ALA A 49 -28.59 11.27 -5.26
CA ALA A 49 -27.77 10.79 -6.37
C ALA A 49 -27.90 11.70 -7.61
N SER A 50 -29.12 12.15 -7.94
CA SER A 50 -29.35 13.11 -9.02
C SER A 50 -28.66 14.45 -8.75
N ASP A 51 -28.70 14.96 -7.53
CA ASP A 51 -28.03 16.22 -7.16
C ASP A 51 -26.50 16.09 -7.33
N LEU A 52 -25.92 14.98 -6.86
CA LEU A 52 -24.48 14.70 -7.05
C LEU A 52 -24.08 14.61 -8.53
N GLN A 53 -24.92 13.99 -9.37
CA GLN A 53 -24.68 13.89 -10.82
C GLN A 53 -24.70 15.26 -11.51
N GLN A 54 -25.46 16.24 -11.00
CA GLN A 54 -25.47 17.60 -11.52
C GLN A 54 -24.22 18.38 -11.15
N GLU A 55 -23.65 18.11 -9.96
CA GLU A 55 -22.42 18.75 -9.47
C GLU A 55 -21.14 18.12 -10.05
N GLN A 56 -21.16 16.82 -10.37
CA GLN A 56 -19.99 16.06 -10.84
C GLN A 56 -19.22 16.72 -12.01
N PRO A 57 -19.87 17.32 -13.04
CA PRO A 57 -19.17 17.99 -14.14
C PRO A 57 -18.30 19.19 -13.72
N MET A 58 -18.52 19.73 -12.51
CA MET A 58 -17.76 20.85 -11.95
C MET A 58 -16.46 20.41 -11.26
N VAL A 59 -16.23 19.11 -11.10
CA VAL A 59 -15.02 18.55 -10.47
C VAL A 59 -13.88 18.51 -11.49
N LEU A 60 -13.11 19.59 -11.58
CA LEU A 60 -11.99 19.70 -12.53
C LEU A 60 -10.60 19.52 -11.91
N GLY A 61 -10.50 19.57 -10.58
CA GLY A 61 -9.23 19.64 -9.85
C GLY A 61 -8.65 18.30 -9.37
N TYR A 62 -9.33 17.19 -9.64
CA TYR A 62 -8.95 15.87 -9.12
C TYR A 62 -8.82 14.86 -10.26
N PRO A 63 -7.75 14.02 -10.28
CA PRO A 63 -7.44 13.16 -11.41
C PRO A 63 -8.27 11.86 -11.39
N GLU A 64 -9.58 11.98 -11.55
CA GLU A 64 -10.49 10.85 -11.68
C GLU A 64 -11.20 10.85 -13.04
N ALA A 65 -11.49 9.66 -13.55
CA ALA A 65 -12.39 9.50 -14.69
C ALA A 65 -13.82 9.68 -14.17
N LEU A 66 -14.54 10.66 -14.71
CA LEU A 66 -15.90 11.00 -14.26
C LEU A 66 -16.98 10.52 -15.23
N ASP A 67 -16.59 9.96 -16.38
CA ASP A 67 -17.45 9.60 -17.50
C ASP A 67 -17.78 8.11 -17.60
N PHE A 68 -17.67 7.36 -16.51
CA PHE A 68 -18.05 5.95 -16.48
C PHE A 68 -19.58 5.76 -16.43
N ARG A 69 -20.09 4.81 -17.21
CA ARG A 69 -21.52 4.43 -17.23
C ARG A 69 -21.64 2.91 -17.22
N ASP A 70 -21.76 2.36 -16.03
CA ASP A 70 -21.70 0.91 -15.82
C ASP A 70 -23.09 0.29 -15.58
N GLN A 71 -24.13 0.87 -16.17
CA GLN A 71 -25.52 0.40 -15.99
C GLN A 71 -25.69 -1.07 -16.41
N ASP A 72 -24.99 -1.48 -17.48
CA ASP A 72 -25.00 -2.86 -17.96
C ASP A 72 -24.34 -3.84 -16.98
N LEU A 73 -23.53 -3.34 -16.04
CA LEU A 73 -22.89 -4.12 -14.97
C LEU A 73 -23.71 -4.16 -13.68
N ALA A 74 -24.85 -3.47 -13.61
CA ALA A 74 -25.72 -3.45 -12.43
C ALA A 74 -26.07 -4.85 -11.88
N PRO A 75 -26.28 -5.91 -12.69
CA PRO A 75 -26.51 -7.26 -12.16
C PRO A 75 -25.38 -7.80 -11.27
N LEU A 76 -24.16 -7.28 -11.38
CA LEU A 76 -23.04 -7.67 -10.51
C LEU A 76 -23.20 -7.12 -9.09
N LEU A 77 -24.02 -6.08 -8.88
CA LEU A 77 -24.29 -5.52 -7.54
C LEU A 77 -25.11 -6.47 -6.67
N ASP A 78 -25.85 -7.39 -7.28
CA ASP A 78 -26.61 -8.44 -6.59
C ASP A 78 -25.75 -9.68 -6.24
N VAL A 79 -24.45 -9.64 -6.55
CA VAL A 79 -23.52 -10.76 -6.35
C VAL A 79 -22.44 -10.36 -5.35
N LEU A 80 -22.38 -11.07 -4.21
CA LEU A 80 -21.26 -10.98 -3.28
C LEU A 80 -20.03 -11.74 -3.82
N ALA A 81 -19.43 -11.21 -4.88
CA ALA A 81 -18.18 -11.73 -5.42
C ALA A 81 -17.03 -11.44 -4.44
N ASN A 82 -16.22 -12.46 -4.14
CA ASN A 82 -15.10 -12.31 -3.22
C ASN A 82 -13.87 -13.07 -3.72
N ASN A 83 -12.84 -12.33 -4.15
CA ASN A 83 -11.58 -12.89 -4.66
C ASN A 83 -10.65 -13.30 -3.50
N VAL A 84 -11.07 -14.23 -2.65
CA VAL A 84 -10.29 -14.62 -1.47
C VAL A 84 -8.95 -15.22 -1.86
N GLY A 85 -7.87 -14.70 -1.28
CA GLY A 85 -6.52 -15.25 -1.43
C GLY A 85 -5.91 -15.00 -2.81
N ASP A 86 -4.94 -15.85 -3.16
CA ASP A 86 -4.10 -15.69 -4.36
C ASP A 86 -4.93 -15.69 -5.68
N PRO A 87 -4.66 -14.77 -6.63
CA PRO A 87 -5.41 -14.70 -7.89
C PRO A 87 -5.29 -15.95 -8.77
N GLY A 88 -4.15 -16.65 -8.74
CA GLY A 88 -3.90 -17.89 -9.49
C GLY A 88 -4.44 -19.14 -8.80
N SER A 89 -4.92 -19.02 -7.56
CA SER A 89 -5.49 -20.14 -6.82
C SER A 89 -6.96 -20.41 -7.18
N ARG A 90 -7.38 -21.67 -6.97
CA ARG A 90 -8.78 -22.05 -7.11
C ARG A 90 -9.63 -21.39 -6.03
N ASP A 91 -10.72 -20.77 -6.44
CA ASP A 91 -11.71 -20.22 -5.51
C ASP A 91 -12.52 -21.34 -4.81
N ALA A 92 -12.76 -21.14 -3.52
CA ALA A 92 -13.47 -22.11 -2.68
C ALA A 92 -14.99 -21.93 -2.76
N SER A 93 -15.49 -20.69 -2.93
CA SER A 93 -16.93 -20.39 -2.97
C SER A 93 -17.52 -20.58 -4.36
N GLY A 94 -16.70 -20.46 -5.41
CA GLY A 94 -17.15 -20.43 -6.80
C GLY A 94 -17.78 -19.10 -7.21
N VAL A 95 -17.85 -18.13 -6.29
CA VAL A 95 -18.44 -16.80 -6.49
C VAL A 95 -17.32 -15.78 -6.38
N SER A 96 -16.54 -15.67 -7.45
CA SER A 96 -15.39 -14.78 -7.54
C SER A 96 -15.17 -14.26 -8.97
N ALA A 97 -14.39 -13.20 -9.05
CA ALA A 97 -13.91 -12.58 -10.28
C ALA A 97 -12.41 -12.86 -10.54
N LYS A 98 -11.84 -13.94 -9.98
CA LYS A 98 -10.39 -14.25 -10.12
C LYS A 98 -9.93 -14.37 -11.58
N ALA A 99 -10.76 -14.92 -12.46
CA ALA A 99 -10.44 -14.98 -13.89
C ALA A 99 -10.30 -13.58 -14.53
N HIS A 100 -11.15 -12.63 -14.13
CA HIS A 100 -11.07 -11.24 -14.56
C HIS A 100 -9.84 -10.55 -13.96
N GLU A 101 -9.55 -10.81 -12.68
CA GLU A 101 -8.36 -10.31 -12.00
C GLU A 101 -7.07 -10.76 -12.71
N LEU A 102 -6.95 -12.03 -13.10
CA LEU A 102 -5.82 -12.53 -13.88
C LEU A 102 -5.70 -11.85 -15.25
N ALA A 103 -6.83 -11.58 -15.92
CA ALA A 103 -6.81 -10.86 -17.20
C ALA A 103 -6.31 -9.41 -17.03
N VAL A 104 -6.70 -8.72 -15.95
CA VAL A 104 -6.18 -7.39 -15.61
C VAL A 104 -4.69 -7.44 -15.30
N ILE A 105 -4.23 -8.43 -14.52
CA ILE A 105 -2.80 -8.61 -14.21
C ILE A 105 -2.01 -8.84 -15.51
N GLN A 106 -2.51 -9.67 -16.42
CA GLN A 106 -1.87 -9.92 -17.71
C GLN A 106 -1.78 -8.65 -18.56
N PHE A 107 -2.84 -7.85 -18.61
CA PHE A 107 -2.83 -6.56 -19.28
C PHE A 107 -1.77 -5.62 -18.69
N MET A 108 -1.73 -5.48 -17.35
CA MET A 108 -0.77 -4.62 -16.66
C MET A 108 0.68 -5.09 -16.83
N ALA A 109 0.92 -6.40 -16.84
CA ALA A 109 2.24 -6.98 -17.11
C ALA A 109 2.72 -6.60 -18.53
N ALA A 110 1.84 -6.73 -19.53
CA ALA A 110 2.15 -6.34 -20.90
C ALA A 110 2.43 -4.83 -21.01
N THR A 111 1.62 -3.98 -20.35
CA THR A 111 1.86 -2.52 -20.29
C THR A 111 3.20 -2.17 -19.64
N ALA A 112 3.64 -2.94 -18.64
CA ALA A 112 4.93 -2.78 -17.98
C ALA A 112 6.12 -3.36 -18.77
N GLY A 113 5.90 -3.95 -19.95
CA GLY A 113 6.94 -4.52 -20.79
C GLY A 113 7.46 -5.88 -20.30
N THR A 114 6.64 -6.66 -19.60
CA THR A 114 6.96 -8.00 -19.09
C THR A 114 5.81 -8.98 -19.34
N THR A 115 5.93 -10.21 -18.87
CA THR A 115 4.94 -11.28 -19.06
C THR A 115 4.36 -11.73 -17.74
N VAL A 116 3.16 -12.34 -17.78
CA VAL A 116 2.48 -12.84 -16.56
C VAL A 116 3.29 -13.91 -15.83
N ASP A 117 4.15 -14.66 -16.54
CA ASP A 117 5.03 -15.68 -15.98
C ASP A 117 6.24 -15.11 -15.21
N GLU A 118 6.54 -13.83 -15.41
CA GLU A 118 7.67 -13.12 -14.80
C GLU A 118 7.26 -12.20 -13.64
N VAL A 119 5.95 -12.04 -13.41
CA VAL A 119 5.41 -11.13 -12.40
C VAL A 119 4.49 -11.83 -11.42
N TYR A 120 4.27 -11.15 -10.30
CA TYR A 120 3.21 -11.47 -9.37
C TYR A 120 2.47 -10.17 -9.04
N GLY A 121 1.15 -10.23 -9.00
CA GLY A 121 0.30 -9.08 -8.69
C GLY A 121 -1.11 -9.53 -8.30
N TYR A 122 -1.90 -8.58 -7.80
CA TYR A 122 -3.31 -8.74 -7.50
C TYR A 122 -4.00 -7.37 -7.65
N VAL A 123 -5.31 -7.35 -7.84
CA VAL A 123 -6.07 -6.09 -8.00
C VAL A 123 -6.36 -5.50 -6.62
N THR A 124 -5.97 -4.25 -6.42
CA THR A 124 -6.16 -3.53 -5.16
C THR A 124 -7.40 -2.65 -5.18
N THR A 125 -7.87 -2.22 -4.00
CA THR A 125 -9.01 -1.27 -3.88
C THR A 125 -8.61 0.17 -4.23
N GLY A 126 -7.32 0.43 -4.43
CA GLY A 126 -6.81 1.73 -4.83
C GLY A 126 -5.28 1.82 -4.76
N GLY A 127 -4.75 2.96 -5.17
CA GLY A 127 -3.30 3.18 -5.28
C GLY A 127 -2.55 3.13 -3.94
N LEU A 128 -3.19 3.51 -2.84
CA LEU A 128 -2.55 3.47 -1.51
C LEU A 128 -2.20 2.03 -1.10
N GLU A 129 -3.09 1.07 -1.34
CA GLU A 129 -2.84 -0.33 -1.02
C GLU A 129 -1.68 -0.88 -1.86
N GLY A 130 -1.61 -0.53 -3.14
CA GLY A 130 -0.48 -0.90 -4.00
C GLY A 130 0.85 -0.34 -3.50
N ILE A 131 0.87 0.93 -3.05
CA ILE A 131 2.04 1.55 -2.40
C ILE A 131 2.42 0.79 -1.12
N GLU A 132 1.45 0.50 -0.25
CA GLU A 132 1.68 -0.20 1.02
C GLU A 132 2.26 -1.59 0.77
N ARG A 133 1.70 -2.35 -0.18
CA ARG A 133 2.21 -3.67 -0.55
C ARG A 133 3.61 -3.62 -1.13
N GLY A 134 3.89 -2.68 -2.03
CA GLY A 134 5.22 -2.51 -2.61
C GLY A 134 6.28 -2.22 -1.55
N LEU A 135 5.98 -1.34 -0.60
CA LEU A 135 6.87 -1.03 0.51
C LEU A 135 7.03 -2.17 1.51
N GLU A 136 5.96 -2.92 1.79
CA GLU A 136 6.01 -4.11 2.64
C GLU A 136 6.97 -5.15 2.06
N LEU A 137 6.82 -5.52 0.78
CA LEU A 137 7.71 -6.43 0.07
C LEU A 137 9.16 -5.93 0.05
N ALA A 138 9.36 -4.62 -0.18
CA ALA A 138 10.68 -4.02 -0.17
C ALA A 138 11.32 -4.12 1.22
N ARG A 139 10.54 -3.91 2.30
CA ARG A 139 11.02 -4.03 3.68
C ARG A 139 11.38 -5.47 4.04
N GLU A 140 10.59 -6.46 3.62
CA GLU A 140 10.92 -7.88 3.85
C GLU A 140 12.27 -8.25 3.23
N ARG A 141 12.56 -7.74 2.03
CA ARG A 141 13.82 -8.00 1.31
C ARG A 141 14.98 -7.11 1.77
N LEU A 142 14.69 -5.88 2.18
CA LEU A 142 15.68 -4.84 2.52
C LEU A 142 15.29 -4.13 3.84
N PRO A 143 15.39 -4.81 5.00
CA PRO A 143 14.78 -4.37 6.26
C PRO A 143 15.35 -3.06 6.85
N HIS A 144 16.51 -2.63 6.38
CA HIS A 144 17.17 -1.39 6.81
C HIS A 144 17.31 -0.37 5.68
N ALA A 145 16.70 -0.62 4.51
CA ALA A 145 16.67 0.35 3.44
C ALA A 145 15.81 1.56 3.81
N ALA A 146 16.23 2.72 3.34
CA ALA A 146 15.37 3.89 3.35
C ALA A 146 14.54 3.94 2.08
N VAL A 147 13.35 4.52 2.20
CA VAL A 147 12.50 4.87 1.07
C VAL A 147 12.93 6.25 0.58
N TYR A 148 13.43 6.31 -0.65
CA TYR A 148 13.74 7.58 -1.31
C TYR A 148 12.49 7.99 -2.09
N ALA A 149 11.93 9.14 -1.77
CA ALA A 149 10.71 9.64 -2.38
C ALA A 149 10.88 11.12 -2.73
N SER A 150 10.28 11.54 -3.84
CA SER A 150 10.27 12.94 -4.23
C SER A 150 9.54 13.76 -3.17
N ASP A 151 9.91 15.03 -3.02
CA ASP A 151 9.15 16.01 -2.23
C ASP A 151 7.74 16.26 -2.77
N GLN A 152 7.51 16.00 -4.06
CA GLN A 152 6.21 16.02 -4.76
C GLN A 152 5.52 14.65 -4.81
N ALA A 153 6.12 13.59 -4.24
CA ALA A 153 5.50 12.27 -4.25
C ALA A 153 4.17 12.27 -3.48
N HIS A 154 3.20 11.50 -3.98
CA HIS A 154 1.88 11.37 -3.35
C HIS A 154 1.99 11.05 -1.85
N TYR A 155 1.17 11.72 -1.02
CA TYR A 155 1.26 11.63 0.44
C TYR A 155 1.17 10.19 0.96
N GLY A 156 0.49 9.30 0.21
CA GLY A 156 0.35 7.88 0.49
C GLY A 156 1.69 7.16 0.71
N VAL A 157 2.76 7.55 0.00
CA VAL A 157 4.10 6.97 0.17
C VAL A 157 4.61 7.18 1.59
N ARG A 158 4.53 8.42 2.09
CA ARG A 158 4.99 8.76 3.44
C ARG A 158 4.08 8.17 4.51
N LYS A 159 2.78 8.10 4.26
CA LYS A 159 1.80 7.46 5.15
C LYS A 159 2.10 5.96 5.31
N ALA A 160 2.27 5.24 4.21
CA ALA A 160 2.59 3.81 4.20
C ALA A 160 3.95 3.53 4.85
N ALA A 161 5.00 4.27 4.47
CA ALA A 161 6.33 4.11 5.07
C ALA A 161 6.32 4.31 6.59
N ARG A 162 5.55 5.30 7.10
CA ARG A 162 5.39 5.53 8.54
C ARG A 162 4.72 4.34 9.23
N ARG A 163 3.62 3.82 8.67
CA ARG A 163 2.92 2.62 9.19
C ARG A 163 3.86 1.41 9.27
N LEU A 164 4.70 1.25 8.25
CA LEU A 164 5.69 0.18 8.16
C LEU A 164 6.98 0.47 8.95
N GLY A 165 7.09 1.58 9.66
CA GLY A 165 8.29 1.94 10.43
C GLY A 165 9.54 2.13 9.57
N MET A 166 9.38 2.50 8.29
CA MET A 166 10.47 2.71 7.35
C MET A 166 10.94 4.17 7.36
N ARG A 167 12.26 4.37 7.32
CA ARG A 167 12.84 5.70 7.19
C ARG A 167 12.60 6.24 5.77
N VAL A 168 12.06 7.44 5.66
CA VAL A 168 11.90 8.14 4.37
C VAL A 168 12.98 9.20 4.24
N VAL A 169 13.61 9.27 3.07
CA VAL A 169 14.49 10.36 2.65
C VAL A 169 13.79 11.13 1.54
N SER A 170 13.53 12.42 1.77
CA SER A 170 12.95 13.29 0.75
C SER A 170 14.01 13.71 -0.25
N VAL A 171 13.70 13.57 -1.54
CA VAL A 171 14.54 14.00 -2.68
C VAL A 171 13.86 15.19 -3.35
N PRO A 172 14.53 16.33 -3.55
CA PRO A 172 13.99 17.48 -4.26
C PRO A 172 13.54 17.11 -5.67
N SER A 173 12.52 17.83 -6.13
CA SER A 173 12.09 17.79 -7.53
C SER A 173 12.67 18.95 -8.31
N ARG A 174 12.84 18.75 -9.61
CA ARG A 174 13.15 19.79 -10.59
C ARG A 174 11.93 20.70 -10.81
N PRO A 175 12.11 21.86 -11.48
CA PRO A 175 10.99 22.77 -11.78
C PRO A 175 9.85 22.14 -12.59
N ASP A 176 10.12 21.05 -13.32
CA ASP A 176 9.12 20.28 -14.07
C ASP A 176 8.35 19.24 -13.22
N GLY A 177 8.65 19.15 -11.92
CA GLY A 177 8.05 18.20 -10.98
C GLY A 177 8.69 16.80 -10.99
N SER A 178 9.65 16.54 -11.87
CA SER A 178 10.38 15.27 -11.87
C SER A 178 11.37 15.20 -10.70
N MET A 179 11.57 14.01 -10.13
CA MET A 179 12.59 13.81 -9.09
C MET A 179 13.98 14.14 -9.64
N ASP A 180 14.77 14.94 -8.92
CA ASP A 180 16.13 15.24 -9.35
C ASP A 180 17.06 14.02 -9.16
N PRO A 181 17.61 13.44 -10.24
CA PRO A 181 18.45 12.25 -10.18
C PRO A 181 19.83 12.51 -9.58
N ASP A 182 20.36 13.73 -9.65
CA ASP A 182 21.67 14.06 -9.08
C ASP A 182 21.54 14.21 -7.56
N GLU A 183 20.47 14.86 -7.11
CA GLU A 183 20.09 14.93 -5.70
C GLU A 183 19.75 13.54 -5.11
N LEU A 184 19.17 12.64 -5.91
CA LEU A 184 18.98 11.24 -5.54
C LEU A 184 20.32 10.52 -5.35
N ARG A 185 21.24 10.64 -6.32
CA ARG A 185 22.59 10.04 -6.25
C ARG A 185 23.36 10.51 -5.02
N LEU A 186 23.35 11.82 -4.75
CA LEU A 186 24.00 12.41 -3.58
C LEU A 186 23.46 11.83 -2.26
N ARG A 187 22.13 11.73 -2.12
CA ARG A 187 21.50 11.17 -0.90
C ARG A 187 21.75 9.68 -0.71
N ILE A 188 21.93 8.93 -1.79
CA ILE A 188 22.35 7.53 -1.72
C ILE A 188 23.81 7.47 -1.24
N ALA A 189 24.72 8.25 -1.84
CA ALA A 189 26.13 8.24 -1.49
C ALA A 189 26.42 8.67 -0.04
N VAL A 190 25.74 9.72 0.46
CA VAL A 190 25.88 10.20 1.85
C VAL A 190 25.46 9.13 2.86
N ARG A 191 24.48 8.29 2.53
CA ARG A 191 24.06 7.18 3.41
C ARG A 191 25.16 6.11 3.52
N ASP A 192 25.84 5.80 2.42
CA ASP A 192 26.94 4.84 2.44
C ASP A 192 28.18 5.41 3.15
N TYR A 193 28.26 6.75 3.25
CA TYR A 193 29.23 7.50 4.04
C TYR A 193 28.87 7.60 5.53
N VAL A 194 28.47 6.49 6.16
CA VAL A 194 28.63 6.35 7.61
C VAL A 194 30.06 5.84 7.82
N PRO A 195 31.00 6.62 8.38
CA PRO A 195 32.34 6.13 8.63
C PRO A 195 32.24 4.84 9.45
N LEU A 196 33.01 3.83 9.08
CA LEU A 196 33.09 2.50 9.71
C LEU A 196 33.47 2.52 11.21
N GLY A 197 33.46 3.68 11.88
CA GLY A 197 33.93 3.90 13.24
C GLY A 197 32.89 3.93 14.35
N THR A 198 31.58 3.85 14.07
CA THR A 198 30.55 3.86 15.14
C THR A 198 29.41 2.86 14.92
N ARG A 199 29.74 1.63 14.50
CA ARG A 199 28.93 0.47 14.94
C ARG A 199 29.19 0.27 16.43
N GLY A 200 28.60 1.17 17.23
CA GLY A 200 28.72 1.21 18.67
C GLY A 200 28.40 -0.15 19.27
N ALA A 201 29.30 -0.58 20.16
CA ALA A 201 29.14 -1.70 21.06
C ALA A 201 27.69 -1.81 21.52
N ARG A 202 27.10 -2.99 21.31
CA ARG A 202 25.90 -3.38 22.07
C ARG A 202 26.25 -3.20 23.54
N ARG A 203 25.67 -2.19 24.21
CA ARG A 203 25.53 -2.24 25.67
C ARG A 203 24.72 -3.50 25.93
N GLN A 204 25.39 -4.52 26.47
CA GLN A 204 24.72 -5.67 27.03
C GLN A 204 23.89 -5.15 28.21
N THR A 205 22.59 -4.98 28.01
CA THR A 205 21.67 -4.83 29.13
C THR A 205 21.72 -6.17 29.89
N PRO A 206 22.09 -6.20 31.18
CA PRO A 206 22.08 -7.46 31.93
C PRO A 206 20.63 -7.98 31.98
N PRO A 207 20.43 -9.30 31.92
CA PRO A 207 19.09 -9.87 31.89
C PRO A 207 18.34 -9.48 33.17
N ARG A 208 17.15 -8.89 33.01
CA ARG A 208 16.22 -8.71 34.13
C ARG A 208 15.87 -10.09 34.69
N ARG A 209 16.20 -10.32 35.96
CA ARG A 209 15.65 -11.46 36.71
C ARG A 209 14.14 -11.24 36.85
N HIS A 210 13.35 -12.11 36.25
CA HIS A 210 11.93 -12.23 36.57
C HIS A 210 11.79 -13.21 37.74
N PRO A 211 11.06 -12.86 38.81
CA PRO A 211 10.68 -13.81 39.84
C PRO A 211 9.58 -14.73 39.30
N ASP A 212 9.72 -16.02 39.59
CA ASP A 212 8.79 -17.14 39.49
C ASP A 212 7.47 -16.94 38.71
N GLY A 213 7.30 -17.76 37.66
CA GLY A 213 6.04 -17.90 36.94
C GLY A 213 6.11 -19.03 35.92
N ASP A 214 5.67 -20.20 36.36
CA ASP A 214 5.53 -21.45 35.61
C ASP A 214 4.83 -21.27 34.25
N LEU A 215 5.50 -21.66 33.17
CA LEU A 215 4.92 -21.77 31.82
C LEU A 215 5.28 -23.13 31.22
N ARG A 216 4.87 -24.21 31.90
CA ARG A 216 4.61 -25.48 31.22
C ARG A 216 3.20 -25.44 30.66
N HIS A 217 3.03 -25.08 29.39
CA HIS A 217 2.11 -25.71 28.42
C HIS A 217 2.14 -24.90 27.11
N TYR A 218 2.00 -25.61 25.98
CA TYR A 218 2.18 -25.19 24.58
C TYR A 218 3.60 -25.32 24.00
N LEU A 219 4.00 -26.56 23.73
CA LEU A 219 4.88 -26.90 22.60
C LEU A 219 4.10 -27.81 21.63
N PRO A 220 4.01 -27.50 20.33
CA PRO A 220 3.51 -28.46 19.36
C PRO A 220 4.53 -29.58 19.16
N ARG A 221 4.01 -30.83 19.19
CA ARG A 221 4.77 -32.07 19.05
C ARG A 221 5.57 -32.10 17.74
N ARG A 222 6.90 -32.21 17.86
CA ARG A 222 7.79 -32.62 16.77
C ARG A 222 7.47 -34.07 16.36
N LEU A 223 7.06 -34.28 15.12
CA LEU A 223 7.06 -35.60 14.47
C LEU A 223 8.49 -36.10 14.36
N ARG A 224 8.77 -37.24 15.00
CA ARG A 224 10.04 -37.96 14.92
C ARG A 224 10.14 -38.71 13.58
N ARG A 225 11.32 -38.63 12.97
CA ARG A 225 11.78 -39.39 11.80
C ARG A 225 11.80 -40.91 12.04
N ARG A 226 11.41 -41.66 11.01
CA ARG A 226 11.91 -43.00 10.58
C ARG A 226 11.69 -43.04 9.06
N GLY A 227 12.58 -43.42 8.16
CA GLY A 227 14.01 -43.70 8.16
C GLY A 227 14.49 -43.59 6.70
N ASP A 228 15.78 -43.34 6.48
CA ASP A 228 16.42 -43.52 5.17
C ASP A 228 16.78 -45.00 4.97
N PRO A 229 16.94 -45.45 3.70
CA PRO A 229 18.30 -45.54 3.21
C PRO A 229 18.51 -44.99 1.78
N ALA A 230 19.60 -44.21 1.67
CA ALA A 230 20.55 -44.11 0.55
C ALA A 230 20.05 -43.96 -0.90
N SER A 231 20.41 -42.85 -1.57
CA SER A 231 21.61 -42.81 -2.42
C SER A 231 21.76 -41.50 -3.22
N SER A 232 23.03 -41.11 -3.37
CA SER A 232 23.61 -40.12 -4.30
C SER A 232 23.38 -38.62 -4.05
N CYS A 233 24.31 -38.08 -3.29
CA CYS A 233 24.74 -36.69 -3.32
C CYS A 233 25.51 -36.43 -4.62
N SER A 234 25.15 -35.39 -5.38
CA SER A 234 26.12 -34.71 -6.25
C SER A 234 26.05 -33.21 -5.99
N ARG A 235 27.17 -32.67 -5.52
CA ARG A 235 27.44 -31.23 -5.45
C ARG A 235 27.52 -30.68 -6.87
N ARG A 236 26.82 -29.59 -7.16
CA ARG A 236 27.28 -28.61 -8.15
C ARG A 236 27.28 -27.23 -7.52
N GLU A 237 28.49 -26.72 -7.34
CA GLU A 237 28.78 -25.29 -7.32
C GLU A 237 28.14 -24.63 -8.55
N VAL A 238 27.38 -23.55 -8.31
CA VAL A 238 27.18 -22.51 -9.31
C VAL A 238 27.45 -21.19 -8.62
N ARG A 239 28.66 -20.67 -8.82
CA ARG A 239 28.93 -19.24 -8.71
C ARG A 239 28.18 -18.56 -9.84
N SER A 240 27.23 -17.69 -9.52
CA SER A 240 26.70 -16.73 -10.48
C SER A 240 26.71 -15.35 -9.83
N THR A 241 27.74 -14.58 -10.17
CA THR A 241 27.78 -13.13 -10.02
C THR A 241 26.66 -12.52 -10.88
N CYS A 242 25.58 -12.06 -10.25
CA CYS A 242 24.58 -11.22 -10.92
C CYS A 242 25.12 -9.79 -11.02
N THR A 243 25.73 -9.48 -12.17
CA THR A 243 25.90 -8.09 -12.62
C THR A 243 24.60 -7.63 -13.26
N TRP A 244 23.89 -6.71 -12.62
CA TRP A 244 22.78 -5.97 -13.21
C TRP A 244 23.34 -4.95 -14.21
N ARG A 245 23.04 -5.12 -15.50
CA ARG A 245 23.19 -4.05 -16.52
C ARG A 245 21.81 -3.42 -16.73
N LEU A 246 21.72 -2.10 -16.56
CA LEU A 246 20.53 -1.31 -16.86
C LEU A 246 20.43 -1.08 -18.38
N PRO A 247 19.28 -1.29 -19.02
CA PRO A 247 19.11 -1.17 -20.46
C PRO A 247 18.70 0.25 -20.86
N TRP A 248 19.56 1.24 -20.63
CA TRP A 248 19.41 2.59 -21.23
C TRP A 248 20.80 3.20 -21.41
N ALA A 249 21.53 2.68 -22.40
CA ALA A 249 22.76 3.27 -22.92
C ALA A 249 22.95 2.80 -24.36
N GLU A 250 22.26 3.49 -25.27
CA GLU A 250 22.73 3.78 -26.63
C GLU A 250 22.57 5.29 -26.87
#